data_AF-A0A7D9E811-F1
#
_entry.id   AF-A0A7D9E811-F1
#
_cell.length_a   1.000
_cell.length_b   1.000
_cell.length_c   1.000
_cell.angle_alpha   90.00
_cell.angle_beta   90.00
_cell.angle_gamma   90.00
#
_symmetry.space_group_name_H-M   'P 1'
#
loop_
_entity.id
_entity.type
_entity.pdbx_description
1 polymer ?
#
loop_
_entity_poly.entity_id
_entity_poly.type
_entity_poly.pdbx_seq_one_letter_code
_entity_poly.pdbx_strand_id
1 'polypeptide(L)'
;MTSSGNDVFAEPMPEPMPETFLENYFDDLRELKAAGHLPSNFEEVMSYSVYSLRGSTIGAHKSIVLSPDDQHFFSIELGFTETVEDGVIKKRIYPATKKIDAKYKKNLVKHGNLKASTATLLAKGVATMRKFGTYFKYCNNCQNYCNYYLEVIGLGKTSHITDAQKIALGSLVLLITALLVKSSLKSIVKK
;
A
#
# COMPACT_ATOMS: atom_id res chain seq x y z
N MET A 1 -26.77 -28.26 9.54
CA MET A 1 -25.51 -27.85 10.18
C MET A 1 -24.38 -28.64 9.55
N THR A 2 -23.47 -27.96 8.83
CA THR A 2 -22.04 -28.30 8.61
C THR A 2 -21.48 -27.22 7.68
N SER A 3 -21.14 -26.05 8.22
CA SER A 3 -20.25 -25.10 7.54
C SER A 3 -18.84 -25.42 8.00
N SER A 4 -18.12 -26.23 7.22
CA SER A 4 -16.67 -26.39 7.36
C SER A 4 -15.98 -25.17 6.74
N GLY A 5 -16.21 -23.99 7.32
CA GLY A 5 -15.58 -22.75 6.92
C GLY A 5 -14.24 -22.59 7.62
N ASN A 6 -13.21 -23.34 7.20
CA ASN A 6 -11.82 -23.03 7.51
C ASN A 6 -11.37 -21.83 6.66
N ASP A 7 -12.11 -20.71 6.71
CA ASP A 7 -11.63 -19.46 6.14
C ASP A 7 -10.44 -19.00 6.98
N VAL A 8 -9.24 -19.28 6.49
CA VAL A 8 -7.99 -18.79 7.09
C VAL A 8 -8.00 -17.27 6.94
N PHE A 9 -8.49 -16.59 7.98
CA PHE A 9 -8.38 -15.14 8.10
C PHE A 9 -6.90 -14.76 8.03
N ALA A 10 -6.58 -13.77 7.20
CA ALA A 10 -5.21 -13.28 7.11
C ALA A 10 -4.82 -12.56 8.41
N GLU A 11 -3.71 -12.97 9.00
CA GLU A 11 -3.16 -12.33 10.19
C GLU A 11 -2.42 -11.03 9.84
N PRO A 12 -2.27 -10.10 10.80
CA PRO A 12 -1.26 -9.04 10.70
C PRO A 12 0.13 -9.59 10.36
N MET A 13 1.02 -8.74 9.83
CA MET A 13 2.46 -9.05 9.98
C MET A 13 2.84 -9.02 11.46
N PRO A 14 3.73 -9.93 11.91
CA PRO A 14 4.21 -9.91 13.29
C PRO A 14 4.93 -8.60 13.61
N GLU A 15 4.87 -8.17 14.87
CA GLU A 15 5.69 -7.07 15.40
C GLU A 15 6.84 -7.65 16.25
N PRO A 16 8.11 -7.25 15.99
CA PRO A 16 8.55 -6.35 14.94
C PRO A 16 8.41 -6.98 13.54
N MET A 17 8.08 -6.14 12.54
CA MET A 17 7.95 -6.56 11.15
C MET A 17 9.29 -7.08 10.64
N PRO A 18 9.37 -8.33 10.13
CA PRO A 18 10.64 -8.85 9.64
C PRO A 18 11.12 -8.01 8.46
N GLU A 19 12.39 -7.59 8.50
CA GLU A 19 12.96 -6.65 7.53
C GLU A 19 12.80 -7.16 6.09
N THR A 20 12.89 -8.47 5.90
CA THR A 20 12.72 -9.16 4.61
C THR A 20 11.38 -8.88 3.93
N PHE A 21 10.28 -8.66 4.66
CA PHE A 21 8.99 -8.33 4.03
C PHE A 21 8.97 -6.92 3.46
N LEU A 22 9.61 -5.96 4.15
CA LEU A 22 9.76 -4.60 3.64
C LEU A 22 10.73 -4.59 2.46
N GLU A 23 11.82 -5.35 2.54
CA GLU A 23 12.77 -5.50 1.44
C GLU A 23 12.11 -6.01 0.17
N ASN A 24 11.30 -7.07 0.26
CA ASN A 24 10.54 -7.59 -0.89
C ASN A 24 9.58 -6.53 -1.47
N TYR A 25 8.87 -5.80 -0.60
CA TYR A 25 8.02 -4.70 -1.07
C TYR A 25 8.83 -3.61 -1.77
N PHE A 26 10.05 -3.32 -1.29
CA PHE A 26 10.94 -2.36 -1.96
C PHE A 26 11.46 -2.88 -3.29
N ASP A 27 11.69 -4.18 -3.43
CA ASP A 27 12.05 -4.79 -4.72
C ASP A 27 10.90 -4.67 -5.72
N ASP A 28 9.67 -4.97 -5.33
CA ASP A 28 8.49 -4.77 -6.18
C ASP A 28 8.36 -3.30 -6.64
N LEU A 29 8.57 -2.35 -5.74
CA LEU A 29 8.55 -0.91 -6.08
C LEU A 29 9.68 -0.54 -7.04
N ARG A 30 10.87 -1.13 -6.90
CA ARG A 30 12.00 -0.91 -7.82
C ARG A 30 11.70 -1.46 -9.21
N GLU A 31 11.11 -2.64 -9.30
CA GLU A 31 10.72 -3.24 -10.58
C GLU A 31 9.64 -2.40 -11.29
N LEU A 32 8.60 -2.00 -10.57
CA LEU A 32 7.57 -1.12 -11.11
C LEU A 32 8.11 0.23 -11.57
N LYS A 33 9.04 0.81 -10.80
CA LYS A 33 9.73 2.06 -11.18
C LYS A 33 10.58 1.85 -12.44
N ALA A 34 11.36 0.78 -12.52
CA ALA A 34 12.19 0.47 -13.67
C ALA A 34 11.36 0.25 -14.95
N ALA A 35 10.15 -0.31 -14.81
CA ALA A 35 9.19 -0.48 -15.89
C ALA A 35 8.40 0.80 -16.25
N GLY A 36 8.67 1.94 -15.60
CA GLY A 36 7.97 3.20 -15.85
C GLY A 36 6.52 3.22 -15.35
N HIS A 37 6.16 2.36 -14.39
CA HIS A 37 4.82 2.31 -13.79
C HIS A 37 4.66 3.19 -12.55
N LEU A 38 5.79 3.68 -12.01
CA LEU A 38 5.84 4.63 -10.90
C LEU A 38 6.65 5.86 -11.32
N PRO A 39 6.42 7.04 -10.70
CA PRO A 39 7.22 8.24 -10.96
C PRO A 39 8.72 8.01 -10.78
N SER A 40 9.54 8.66 -11.60
CA SER A 40 11.00 8.54 -11.56
C SER A 40 11.61 9.13 -10.28
N ASN A 41 11.00 10.20 -9.75
CA ASN A 41 11.39 10.83 -8.50
C ASN A 41 10.28 10.65 -7.44
N PHE A 42 10.61 9.97 -6.34
CA PHE A 42 9.65 9.69 -5.28
C PHE A 42 9.54 10.83 -4.25
N GLU A 43 10.51 11.75 -4.22
CA GLU A 43 10.53 12.92 -3.32
C GLU A 43 9.86 14.14 -3.91
N GLU A 44 9.73 14.18 -5.23
CA GLU A 44 9.10 15.29 -5.93
C GLU A 44 7.62 15.40 -5.52
N VAL A 45 7.23 16.58 -5.05
CA VAL A 45 5.84 16.89 -4.74
C VAL A 45 5.09 17.14 -6.04
N MET A 46 4.16 16.25 -6.36
CA MET A 46 3.34 16.35 -7.56
C MET A 46 1.85 16.25 -7.23
N SER A 47 1.01 16.65 -8.18
CA SER A 47 -0.44 16.53 -8.05
C SER A 47 -0.85 15.10 -8.39
N TYR A 48 -1.58 14.45 -7.49
CA TYR A 48 -2.15 13.13 -7.70
C TYR A 48 -3.67 13.22 -7.82
N SER A 49 -4.23 12.61 -8.85
CA SER A 49 -5.62 12.18 -8.83
C SER A 49 -5.72 10.87 -8.02
N VAL A 50 -6.64 10.84 -7.06
CA VAL A 50 -6.87 9.67 -6.20
C VAL A 50 -8.22 9.05 -6.54
N TYR A 51 -8.20 7.75 -6.76
CA TYR A 51 -9.34 6.95 -7.13
C TYR A 51 -9.49 5.73 -6.22
N SER A 52 -10.64 5.07 -6.31
CA SER A 52 -10.77 3.69 -5.89
C SER A 52 -11.24 2.80 -7.03
N LEU A 53 -10.67 1.61 -7.11
CA LEU A 53 -11.13 0.53 -7.95
C LEU A 53 -11.90 -0.47 -7.08
N ARG A 54 -13.18 -0.70 -7.38
CA ARG A 54 -13.97 -1.73 -6.71
C ARG A 54 -13.82 -3.03 -7.49
N GLY A 55 -13.53 -4.14 -6.81
CA GLY A 55 -13.58 -5.45 -7.45
C GLY A 55 -14.99 -5.78 -7.95
N SER A 56 -15.08 -6.71 -8.90
CA SER A 56 -16.31 -7.01 -9.65
C SER A 56 -17.38 -7.77 -8.86
N THR A 57 -17.07 -8.25 -7.65
CA THR A 57 -17.98 -9.04 -6.82
C THR A 57 -18.32 -8.35 -5.48
N ILE A 58 -19.46 -8.72 -4.89
CA ILE A 58 -19.85 -8.25 -3.55
C ILE A 58 -18.81 -8.76 -2.54
N GLY A 59 -18.22 -7.85 -1.76
CA GLY A 59 -17.11 -8.17 -0.84
C GLY A 59 -15.71 -8.16 -1.48
N ALA A 60 -15.60 -7.90 -2.79
CA ALA A 60 -14.32 -7.86 -3.47
C ALA A 60 -13.41 -6.75 -2.94
N HIS A 61 -12.10 -7.03 -2.99
CA HIS A 61 -11.05 -6.09 -2.64
C HIS A 61 -11.25 -4.74 -3.33
N LYS A 62 -11.20 -3.68 -2.54
CA LYS A 62 -11.14 -2.30 -3.03
C LYS A 62 -9.69 -1.87 -2.95
N SER A 63 -9.19 -1.27 -4.02
CA SER A 63 -7.83 -0.71 -4.08
C SER A 63 -7.92 0.80 -4.16
N ILE A 64 -7.01 1.51 -3.50
CA ILE A 64 -6.81 2.95 -3.76
C ILE A 64 -5.83 3.07 -4.91
N VAL A 65 -6.21 3.83 -5.93
CA VAL A 65 -5.42 4.01 -7.15
C VAL A 65 -4.97 5.45 -7.22
N LEU A 66 -3.68 5.65 -7.47
CA LEU A 66 -3.03 6.93 -7.63
C LEU A 66 -2.65 7.13 -9.09
N SER A 67 -2.80 8.36 -9.56
CA SER A 67 -2.33 8.75 -10.88
C SER A 67 -1.75 10.18 -10.85
N PRO A 68 -0.49 10.37 -11.23
CA PRO A 68 0.13 11.71 -11.28
C PRO A 68 -0.29 12.51 -12.54
N ASP A 69 -0.71 11.84 -13.60
CA ASP A 69 -0.95 12.44 -14.93
C ASP A 69 -2.22 11.95 -15.64
N ASP A 70 -3.05 11.16 -14.94
CA ASP A 70 -4.28 10.56 -15.46
C ASP A 70 -4.07 9.58 -16.65
N GLN A 71 -2.83 9.10 -16.82
CA GLN A 71 -2.40 8.12 -17.81
C GLN A 71 -1.72 6.91 -17.16
N HIS A 72 -0.87 7.15 -16.16
CA HIS A 72 -0.22 6.12 -15.36
C HIS A 72 -1.01 5.91 -14.08
N PHE A 73 -1.42 4.67 -13.82
CA PHE A 73 -2.21 4.30 -12.65
C PHE A 73 -1.50 3.20 -11.88
N PHE A 74 -1.39 3.37 -10.56
CA PHE A 74 -0.88 2.34 -9.67
C PHE A 74 -1.68 2.29 -8.37
N SER A 75 -1.82 1.10 -7.79
CA SER A 75 -2.55 0.90 -6.53
C SER A 75 -1.65 0.99 -5.31
N ILE A 76 -2.25 1.41 -4.20
CA ILE A 76 -1.75 1.18 -2.85
C ILE A 76 -2.81 0.32 -2.17
N GLU A 77 -2.43 -0.91 -1.82
CA GLU A 77 -3.37 -1.92 -1.36
C GLU A 77 -2.76 -2.91 -0.36
N LEU A 78 -3.64 -3.73 0.24
CA LEU A 78 -3.23 -4.86 1.06
C LEU A 78 -2.99 -6.08 0.17
N GLY A 79 -1.76 -6.58 0.18
CA GLY A 79 -1.41 -7.89 -0.34
C GLY A 79 -1.61 -8.99 0.71
N PHE A 80 -1.57 -10.25 0.26
CA PHE A 80 -1.58 -11.44 1.11
C PHE A 80 -0.43 -12.37 0.75
N THR A 81 0.35 -12.77 1.75
CA THR A 81 1.48 -13.70 1.61
C THR A 81 1.31 -14.86 2.57
N GLU A 82 1.97 -15.97 2.32
CA GLU A 82 1.97 -17.13 3.20
C GLU A 82 3.34 -17.25 3.89
N THR A 83 3.31 -17.56 5.18
CA THR A 83 4.49 -17.71 6.02
C THR A 83 4.39 -19.02 6.78
N VAL A 84 5.51 -19.70 7.02
CA VAL A 84 5.54 -20.92 7.82
C VAL A 84 6.05 -20.56 9.22
N GLU A 85 5.21 -20.76 10.23
CA GLU A 85 5.53 -20.55 11.64
C GLU A 85 5.20 -21.81 12.43
N ASP A 86 6.18 -22.36 13.13
CA ASP A 86 6.05 -23.62 13.89
C ASP A 86 5.46 -24.78 13.06
N GLY A 87 5.82 -24.84 11.77
CA GLY A 87 5.31 -25.84 10.83
C GLY A 87 3.89 -25.58 10.30
N VAL A 88 3.28 -24.44 10.67
CA VAL A 88 1.93 -24.05 10.25
C VAL A 88 1.99 -22.93 9.22
N ILE A 89 1.26 -23.09 8.12
CA ILE A 89 1.09 -22.03 7.11
C ILE A 89 0.13 -20.98 7.66
N LYS A 90 0.63 -19.75 7.79
CA LYS A 90 -0.15 -18.56 8.16
C LYS A 90 -0.21 -17.61 6.99
N LYS A 91 -1.43 -17.27 6.59
CA LYS A 91 -1.70 -16.18 5.64
C LYS A 91 -1.53 -14.84 6.37
N ARG A 92 -0.69 -13.95 5.86
CA ARG A 92 -0.40 -12.63 6.44
C ARG A 92 -0.71 -11.52 5.46
N ILE A 93 -1.23 -10.41 5.95
CA ILE A 93 -1.35 -9.18 5.16
C ILE A 93 0.04 -8.57 4.94
N TYR A 94 0.30 -7.96 3.79
CA TYR A 94 1.56 -7.24 3.51
C TYR A 94 1.30 -6.01 2.63
N PRO A 95 2.19 -5.01 2.58
CA PRO A 95 1.94 -3.84 1.74
C PRO A 95 2.17 -4.20 0.28
N ALA A 96 1.24 -3.82 -0.59
CA ALA A 96 1.35 -4.10 -2.01
C ALA A 96 1.10 -2.83 -2.84
N THR A 97 1.83 -2.75 -3.95
CA THR A 97 1.67 -1.73 -4.98
C THR A 97 1.72 -2.42 -6.32
N LYS A 98 0.77 -2.09 -7.21
CA LYS A 98 0.68 -2.72 -8.53
C LYS A 98 0.36 -1.69 -9.60
N LYS A 99 0.82 -1.93 -10.82
CA LYS A 99 0.32 -1.23 -12.00
C LYS A 99 -1.18 -1.54 -12.18
N ILE A 100 -1.95 -0.50 -12.47
CA ILE A 100 -3.34 -0.62 -12.94
C ILE A 100 -3.37 -0.28 -14.43
N ASP A 101 -3.88 -1.20 -15.23
CA ASP A 101 -4.03 -1.01 -16.68
C ASP A 101 -5.04 0.10 -16.96
N ALA A 102 -4.70 1.02 -17.88
CA ALA A 102 -5.53 2.15 -18.25
C ALA A 102 -6.93 1.76 -18.74
N LYS A 103 -7.11 0.52 -19.24
CA LYS A 103 -8.45 0.00 -19.60
C LYS A 103 -9.44 -0.01 -18.44
N TYR A 104 -8.95 -0.05 -17.20
CA TYR A 104 -9.78 -0.01 -15.99
C TYR A 104 -10.14 1.40 -15.54
N LYS A 105 -9.67 2.45 -16.23
CA LYS A 105 -9.96 3.86 -15.90
C LYS A 105 -11.47 4.14 -15.79
N LYS A 106 -12.27 3.57 -16.70
CA LYS A 106 -13.74 3.70 -16.68
C LYS A 106 -14.41 3.11 -15.43
N ASN A 107 -13.70 2.25 -14.70
CA ASN A 107 -14.18 1.61 -13.47
C ASN A 107 -13.64 2.29 -12.20
N LEU A 108 -12.84 3.35 -12.36
CA LEU A 108 -12.29 4.12 -11.24
C LEU A 108 -13.30 5.14 -10.74
N VAL A 109 -13.48 5.21 -9.42
CA VAL A 109 -14.28 6.23 -8.74
C VAL A 109 -13.34 7.27 -8.14
N LYS A 110 -13.43 8.52 -8.58
CA LYS A 110 -12.56 9.61 -8.11
C LYS A 110 -12.94 10.06 -6.70
N HIS A 111 -11.95 10.20 -5.81
CA HIS A 111 -12.10 10.75 -4.46
C HIS A 111 -11.64 12.20 -4.35
N GLY A 112 -10.68 12.61 -5.17
CA GLY A 112 -10.17 13.98 -5.17
C GLY A 112 -8.81 14.11 -5.81
N ASN A 113 -8.18 15.26 -5.60
CA ASN A 113 -6.79 15.50 -5.94
C ASN A 113 -6.03 15.94 -4.68
N LEU A 114 -4.74 15.62 -4.60
CA LEU A 114 -3.86 16.09 -3.53
C LEU A 114 -2.47 16.40 -4.07
N LYS A 115 -1.68 17.19 -3.34
CA LYS A 115 -0.25 17.37 -3.60
C LYS A 115 0.56 16.62 -2.55
N ALA A 116 1.42 15.70 -3.00
CA ALA A 116 2.32 14.95 -2.13
C ALA A 116 3.46 14.35 -2.96
N SER A 117 4.50 13.88 -2.27
CA SER A 117 5.50 13.01 -2.88
C SER A 117 5.03 11.56 -2.93
N THR A 118 5.51 10.78 -3.90
CA THR A 118 5.21 9.34 -4.02
C THR A 118 5.61 8.59 -2.75
N ALA A 119 6.80 8.88 -2.22
CA ALA A 119 7.31 8.29 -0.98
C ALA A 119 6.36 8.55 0.20
N THR A 120 5.82 9.78 0.31
CA THR A 120 4.86 10.14 1.36
C THR A 120 3.58 9.30 1.26
N LEU A 121 3.05 9.11 0.05
CA LEU A 121 1.83 8.33 -0.15
C LEU A 121 2.04 6.84 0.17
N LEU A 122 3.14 6.25 -0.29
CA LEU A 122 3.50 4.86 0.01
C LEU A 122 3.74 4.64 1.51
N ALA A 123 4.47 5.55 2.17
CA ALA A 123 4.71 5.49 3.61
C ALA A 123 3.39 5.58 4.41
N LYS A 124 2.48 6.46 4.01
CA LYS A 124 1.13 6.54 4.61
C LYS A 124 0.36 5.24 4.43
N GLY A 125 0.49 4.58 3.27
CA GLY A 125 -0.15 3.29 2.99
C GLY A 125 0.37 2.18 3.92
N VAL A 126 1.69 2.07 4.06
CA VAL A 126 2.34 1.08 4.94
C VAL A 126 2.04 1.36 6.41
N ALA A 127 2.11 2.62 6.85
CA ALA A 127 1.79 3.02 8.22
C ALA A 127 0.31 2.72 8.57
N THR A 128 -0.60 2.97 7.63
CA THR A 128 -2.03 2.64 7.79
C THR A 128 -2.21 1.14 7.98
N MET A 129 -1.53 0.32 7.17
CA MET A 129 -1.60 -1.13 7.29
C MET A 129 -1.06 -1.63 8.63
N ARG A 130 0.04 -1.07 9.15
CA ARG A 130 0.57 -1.45 10.48
C ARG A 130 -0.48 -1.27 11.58
N LYS A 131 -1.17 -0.13 11.60
CA LYS A 131 -2.28 0.12 12.53
C LYS A 131 -3.45 -0.84 12.31
N PHE A 132 -3.70 -1.21 11.05
CA PHE A 132 -4.85 -2.01 10.67
C PHE A 132 -4.65 -3.51 10.86
N GLY A 133 -3.40 -3.98 10.89
CA GLY A 133 -3.07 -5.39 11.08
C GLY A 133 -3.57 -5.96 12.41
N THR A 134 -3.53 -5.19 13.50
CA THR A 134 -4.10 -5.61 14.79
C THR A 134 -5.63 -5.70 14.78
N TYR A 135 -6.28 -5.06 13.80
CA TYR A 135 -7.73 -4.86 13.70
C TYR A 135 -8.45 -5.86 12.77
N PHE A 136 -7.72 -6.70 12.01
CA PHE A 136 -8.30 -7.62 11.00
C PHE A 136 -8.99 -8.87 11.56
N LYS A 137 -8.91 -9.11 12.87
CA LYS A 137 -9.22 -10.42 13.46
C LYS A 137 -10.72 -10.77 13.52
N TYR A 138 -11.65 -9.81 13.36
CA TYR A 138 -13.08 -10.11 13.61
C TYR A 138 -14.13 -9.50 12.66
N CYS A 139 -13.97 -8.31 12.08
CA CYS A 139 -15.04 -7.69 11.26
C CYS A 139 -14.57 -6.72 10.16
N ASN A 140 -13.26 -6.60 9.93
CA ASN A 140 -12.70 -5.54 9.10
C ASN A 140 -12.17 -6.07 7.78
N ASN A 141 -12.65 -5.53 6.66
CA ASN A 141 -12.26 -5.95 5.31
C ASN A 141 -11.38 -4.87 4.64
N CYS A 142 -10.88 -5.15 3.44
CA CYS A 142 -9.99 -4.26 2.69
C CYS A 142 -10.59 -2.86 2.40
N GLN A 143 -11.93 -2.72 2.48
CA GLN A 143 -12.60 -1.42 2.40
C GLN A 143 -12.24 -0.51 3.57
N ASN A 144 -12.10 -1.05 4.78
CA ASN A 144 -11.77 -0.24 5.96
C ASN A 144 -10.35 0.31 5.86
N TYR A 145 -9.39 -0.50 5.41
CA TYR A 145 -8.05 -0.01 5.07
C TYR A 145 -8.10 1.15 4.06
N CYS A 146 -8.87 1.01 2.97
CA CYS A 146 -9.02 2.06 1.97
C CYS A 146 -9.60 3.34 2.57
N ASN A 147 -10.63 3.23 3.41
CA ASN A 147 -11.23 4.37 4.08
C ASN A 147 -10.22 5.07 5.00
N TYR A 148 -9.53 4.33 5.86
CA TYR A 148 -8.48 4.89 6.73
C TYR A 148 -7.34 5.53 5.93
N TYR A 149 -6.90 4.89 4.85
CA TYR A 149 -5.85 5.46 4.01
C TYR A 149 -6.31 6.79 3.38
N LEU A 150 -7.54 6.86 2.87
CA LEU A 150 -8.15 8.10 2.38
C LEU A 150 -8.18 9.20 3.46
N GLU A 151 -8.52 8.87 4.71
CA GLU A 151 -8.44 9.82 5.83
C GLU A 151 -7.01 10.31 6.07
N VAL A 152 -6.04 9.40 6.11
CA VAL A 152 -4.62 9.71 6.40
C VAL A 152 -3.99 10.60 5.33
N ILE A 153 -4.47 10.52 4.08
CA ILE A 153 -4.03 11.39 2.99
C ILE A 153 -4.88 12.67 2.84
N GLY A 154 -5.86 12.89 3.71
CA GLY A 154 -6.68 14.10 3.74
C GLY A 154 -7.86 14.12 2.76
N LEU A 155 -8.25 12.97 2.21
CA LEU A 155 -9.40 12.80 1.31
C LEU A 155 -10.57 12.03 1.96
N GLY A 156 -10.45 11.69 3.24
CA GLY A 156 -11.51 11.06 4.01
C GLY A 156 -12.55 12.07 4.52
N LYS A 157 -13.73 11.57 4.92
CA LYS A 157 -14.83 12.39 5.43
C LYS A 157 -14.68 12.78 6.91
N THR A 158 -13.72 12.18 7.61
CA THR A 158 -13.41 12.36 9.04
C THR A 158 -11.89 12.27 9.23
N SER A 159 -11.32 13.03 10.18
CA SER A 159 -9.86 13.04 10.44
C SER A 159 -9.55 12.43 11.81
N HIS A 160 -8.78 11.34 11.83
CA HIS A 160 -8.43 10.59 13.05
C HIS A 160 -6.91 10.29 13.18
N ILE A 161 -6.05 11.17 12.66
CA ILE A 161 -4.58 11.00 12.73
C ILE A 161 -4.04 11.52 14.08
N THR A 162 -3.34 10.69 14.84
CA THR A 162 -2.69 11.05 16.12
C THR A 162 -1.24 11.50 15.94
N ASP A 163 -0.66 12.19 16.93
CA ASP A 163 0.72 12.72 16.83
C ASP A 163 1.80 11.62 16.77
N ALA A 164 1.60 10.50 17.47
CA ALA A 164 2.49 9.34 17.36
C ALA A 164 2.53 8.78 15.92
N GLN A 165 1.42 8.85 15.19
CA GLN A 165 1.37 8.43 13.78
C GLN A 165 2.17 9.37 12.87
N LYS A 166 2.26 10.66 13.19
CA LYS A 166 3.06 11.62 12.43
C LYS A 166 4.56 11.29 12.53
N ILE A 167 5.04 10.89 13.71
CA ILE A 167 6.45 10.53 13.97
C ILE A 167 6.82 9.21 13.27
N ALA A 168 5.98 8.18 13.43
CA ALA A 168 6.19 6.89 12.75
C ALA A 168 6.19 7.04 11.22
N LEU A 169 5.33 7.92 10.69
CA LEU A 169 5.29 8.24 9.28
C LEU A 169 6.58 8.90 8.80
N GLY A 170 7.12 9.88 9.53
CA GLY A 170 8.38 10.55 9.18
C GLY A 170 9.56 9.58 9.08
N SER A 171 9.67 8.65 10.02
CA SER A 171 10.71 7.61 10.03
C SER A 171 10.58 6.65 8.85
N LEU A 172 9.34 6.28 8.52
CA LEU A 172 9.06 5.38 7.40
C LEU A 172 9.31 6.05 6.06
N VAL A 173 8.93 7.32 5.89
CA VAL A 173 9.26 8.10 4.69
C VAL A 173 10.77 8.04 4.47
N LEU A 174 11.58 8.43 5.46
CA LEU A 174 13.05 8.39 5.37
C LEU A 174 13.61 7.00 5.01
N LEU A 175 13.01 5.93 5.51
CA LEU A 175 13.42 4.57 5.16
C LEU A 175 13.11 4.24 3.69
N ILE A 176 11.90 4.56 3.22
CA ILE A 176 11.52 4.39 1.81
C ILE A 176 12.45 5.20 0.90
N THR A 177 12.72 6.46 1.25
CA THR A 177 13.59 7.34 0.45
C THR A 177 15.02 6.77 0.37
N ALA A 178 15.61 6.40 1.51
CA ALA A 178 16.98 5.88 1.58
C ALA A 178 17.17 4.58 0.80
N LEU A 179 16.20 3.66 0.87
CA LEU A 179 16.28 2.37 0.18
C LEU A 179 16.08 2.48 -1.33
N LEU A 180 15.40 3.52 -1.81
CA LEU A 180 15.22 3.82 -3.24
C LEU A 180 16.37 4.66 -3.82
N VAL A 181 17.03 5.49 -3.01
CA VAL A 181 18.25 6.22 -3.42
C VAL A 181 19.44 5.25 -3.51
N LYS A 182 19.59 4.35 -2.55
CA LYS A 182 20.69 3.35 -2.52
C LYS A 182 20.68 2.43 -3.75
N SER A 183 19.51 2.13 -4.32
CA SER A 183 19.39 1.34 -5.56
C SER A 183 19.74 2.13 -6.83
N SER A 184 19.47 3.44 -6.84
CA SER A 184 19.82 4.33 -7.97
C SER A 184 21.34 4.45 -8.13
N LEU A 185 22.10 4.40 -7.02
CA LEU A 185 23.56 4.38 -7.00
C LEU A 185 24.16 3.03 -7.44
N LYS A 186 23.57 1.89 -7.06
CA LYS A 186 24.06 0.55 -7.48
C LYS A 186 23.92 0.31 -8.99
N SER A 187 22.93 0.90 -9.65
CA SER A 187 22.75 0.82 -11.11
C SER A 187 23.83 1.60 -11.88
N ILE A 188 24.35 2.68 -11.31
CA ILE A 188 25.41 3.52 -11.91
C ILE A 188 26.79 2.86 -11.82
N VAL A 189 27.06 2.09 -10.75
CA VAL A 189 28.37 1.45 -10.52
C VAL A 189 28.55 0.13 -11.31
N LYS A 190 27.48 -0.39 -11.94
CA LYS A 190 27.50 -1.61 -12.76
C LYS A 190 27.57 -1.35 -14.28
N LYS A 191 27.83 -0.11 -14.72
CA LYS A 191 28.04 0.24 -16.12
C LYS A 191 29.50 0.51 -16.41
#